data_AF-A0A4S4C131-F1
#
_entry.id   AF-A0A4S4C131-F1
#
_cell.length_a   1.000
_cell.length_b   1.000
_cell.length_c   1.000
_cell.angle_alpha   90.00
_cell.angle_beta   90.00
_cell.angle_gamma   90.00
#
_symmetry.space_group_name_H-M   'P 1'
#
loop_
_entity.id
_entity.type
_entity.pdbx_description
1 polymer ?
#
loop_
_entity_poly.entity_id
_entity_poly.type
_entity_poly.pdbx_seq_one_letter_code
_entity_poly.pdbx_strand_id
1 'polypeptide(L)'
;MVKFMFKCFVLCAILLFGILIGMQQANQGMIKMKGYNDPDLQSAFQVEKEHTGNVEASILGNKVTSQDLQKKQEQLEQIEAFNFFSQIGKQFASIISSGVSELLNTVARWVNVIF
;
A
#
# COMPACT_ATOMS: atom_id res chain seq x y z
N MET A 1 15.47 35.95 -11.44
CA MET A 1 16.07 34.76 -12.06
C MET A 1 16.70 33.81 -11.03
N VAL A 2 17.81 34.15 -10.37
CA VAL A 2 18.56 33.22 -9.49
C VAL A 2 17.72 32.64 -8.33
N LYS A 3 16.89 33.44 -7.65
CA LYS A 3 16.01 32.96 -6.58
C LYS A 3 14.98 31.93 -7.05
N PHE A 4 14.47 32.07 -8.28
CA PHE A 4 13.53 31.12 -8.88
C PHE A 4 14.25 29.83 -9.28
N MET A 5 15.44 29.95 -9.87
CA MET A 5 16.28 28.81 -10.25
C MET A 5 16.69 27.99 -9.03
N PHE A 6 17.01 28.63 -7.91
CA PHE A 6 17.33 27.96 -6.65
C PHE A 6 16.13 27.21 -6.07
N LYS A 7 14.92 27.82 -6.09
CA LYS A 7 13.69 27.13 -5.68
C LYS A 7 13.41 25.89 -6.53
N CYS A 8 13.57 26.00 -7.85
CA CYS A 8 13.41 24.88 -8.77
C CYS A 8 14.46 23.78 -8.50
N PHE A 9 15.72 24.17 -8.30
CA PHE A 9 16.80 23.23 -7.97
C PHE A 9 16.53 22.47 -6.67
N VAL A 10 16.10 23.17 -5.62
CA VAL A 10 15.72 22.55 -4.33
C VAL A 10 14.53 21.61 -4.50
N LEU A 11 13.51 22.00 -5.28
CA LEU A 11 12.36 21.14 -5.57
C LEU A 11 12.78 19.86 -6.30
N CYS A 12 13.63 19.98 -7.33
CA CYS A 12 14.17 18.83 -8.05
C CYS A 12 15.02 17.93 -7.15
N ALA A 13 15.83 18.51 -6.26
CA ALA A 13 16.63 17.75 -5.31
C ALA A 13 15.73 16.93 -4.36
N ILE A 14 14.69 17.56 -3.79
CA ILE A 14 13.73 16.87 -2.90
C ILE A 14 13.04 15.73 -3.63
N LEU A 15 12.57 15.95 -4.87
CA LEU A 15 11.93 14.91 -5.67
C LEU A 15 12.90 13.76 -5.98
N LEU A 16 14.15 14.07 -6.33
CA LEU A 16 15.18 13.07 -6.61
C LEU A 16 15.46 12.20 -5.38
N PHE A 17 15.63 12.80 -4.20
CA PHE A 17 15.77 12.05 -2.96
C PHE A 17 14.53 11.21 -2.64
N GLY A 18 13.33 11.73 -2.88
CA GLY A 18 12.07 10.98 -2.74
C GLY A 18 12.05 9.71 -3.61
N ILE A 19 12.47 9.82 -4.88
CA ILE A 19 12.55 8.68 -5.79
C ILE A 19 13.60 7.66 -5.31
N LEU A 20 14.79 8.12 -4.91
CA LEU A 20 15.85 7.23 -4.41
C LEU A 20 15.42 6.45 -3.17
N ILE A 21 14.78 7.12 -2.20
CA ILE A 21 14.22 6.48 -1.00
C ILE A 21 13.12 5.50 -1.40
N GLY A 22 12.22 5.89 -2.29
CA GLY A 22 11.15 5.03 -2.79
C GLY A 22 11.67 3.75 -3.45
N MET A 23 12.74 3.84 -4.25
CA MET A 23 13.37 2.67 -4.86
C MET A 23 14.01 1.75 -3.81
N GLN A 24 14.66 2.29 -2.77
CA GLN A 24 15.20 1.47 -1.68
C GLN A 24 14.09 0.77 -0.89
N GLN A 25 13.02 1.48 -0.59
CA GLN A 25 11.87 0.93 0.13
C GLN A 25 11.15 -0.14 -0.70
N ALA A 26 11.00 0.07 -2.01
CA ALA A 26 10.43 -0.93 -2.92
C ALA A 26 11.31 -2.18 -3.01
N ASN A 27 12.64 -2.03 -3.10
CA ASN A 27 13.57 -3.16 -3.12
C ASN A 27 13.50 -3.97 -1.81
N GLN A 28 13.55 -3.29 -0.67
CA GLN A 28 13.37 -3.95 0.63
C GLN A 28 11.99 -4.61 0.77
N GLY A 29 10.93 -3.98 0.26
CA GLY A 29 9.59 -4.55 0.20
C GLY A 29 9.53 -5.83 -0.63
N MET A 30 10.17 -5.84 -1.80
CA MET A 30 10.28 -7.04 -2.64
C MET A 30 11.08 -8.15 -1.95
N ILE A 31 12.18 -7.84 -1.26
CA ILE A 31 12.96 -8.83 -0.52
C ILE A 31 12.12 -9.46 0.60
N LYS A 32 11.34 -8.65 1.33
CA LYS A 32 10.43 -9.12 2.38
C LYS A 32 9.28 -9.98 1.82
N MET A 33 8.74 -9.62 0.65
CA MET A 33 7.68 -10.39 -0.02
C MET A 33 8.18 -11.70 -0.61
N LYS A 34 9.44 -11.78 -1.03
CA LYS A 34 10.06 -13.01 -1.54
C LYS A 34 10.48 -13.99 -0.44
N GLY A 35 10.39 -13.60 0.84
CA GLY A 35 10.63 -14.51 1.94
C GLY A 35 12.08 -15.00 2.06
N TYR A 36 13.06 -14.24 1.54
CA TYR A 36 14.48 -14.65 1.57
C TYR A 36 15.05 -14.86 2.97
N ASN A 37 14.38 -14.37 4.01
CA ASN A 37 14.73 -14.57 5.42
C ASN A 37 13.89 -15.67 6.11
N ASP A 38 13.08 -16.41 5.35
CA ASP A 38 12.26 -17.51 5.84
C ASP A 38 12.94 -18.83 5.44
N PRO A 39 13.51 -19.59 6.40
CA PRO A 39 14.18 -20.86 6.13
C PRO A 39 13.26 -21.88 5.45
N ASP A 40 11.93 -21.75 5.64
CA ASP A 40 10.93 -22.64 5.07
C ASP A 40 10.55 -22.31 3.62
N LEU A 41 10.86 -21.12 3.10
CA LEU A 41 10.49 -20.69 1.74
C LEU A 41 11.55 -21.01 0.67
N GLN A 42 12.78 -21.35 1.06
CA GLN A 42 13.82 -21.75 0.09
C GLN A 42 13.56 -23.12 -0.58
N SER A 43 12.62 -23.93 -0.05
CA SER A 43 12.37 -25.29 -0.55
C SER A 43 11.12 -25.43 -1.43
N ALA A 44 10.29 -24.39 -1.60
CA ALA A 44 8.98 -24.53 -2.24
C ALA A 44 8.95 -24.26 -3.76
N PHE A 45 10.00 -23.67 -4.34
CA PHE A 45 10.06 -23.35 -5.77
C PHE A 45 11.46 -23.56 -6.36
N GLN A 46 11.95 -24.80 -6.33
CA GLN A 46 12.94 -25.25 -7.31
C GLN A 46 12.18 -25.94 -8.44
N VAL A 47 11.79 -25.17 -9.46
CA VAL A 47 11.39 -25.76 -10.75
C VAL A 47 12.67 -25.96 -11.55
N GLU A 48 13.41 -27.00 -11.19
CA GLU A 48 14.48 -27.51 -12.03
C GLU A 48 13.81 -28.29 -13.16
N LYS A 49 13.98 -27.78 -14.38
CA LYS A 49 13.47 -28.41 -15.59
C LYS A 49 14.34 -29.63 -15.87
N GLU A 50 13.92 -30.81 -15.45
CA GLU A 50 14.45 -32.04 -16.03
C GLU A 50 13.37 -33.08 -16.31
N HIS A 51 13.33 -33.43 -17.60
CA HIS A 51 12.66 -34.55 -18.24
C HIS A 51 12.21 -35.69 -17.32
N THR A 52 10.90 -35.88 -17.15
CA THR A 52 10.15 -37.15 -17.31
C THR A 52 8.74 -36.95 -16.72
N GLY A 53 7.73 -37.45 -17.42
CA GLY A 53 6.32 -37.17 -17.16
C GLY A 53 5.81 -37.67 -15.81
N ASN A 54 5.38 -36.72 -14.97
CA ASN A 54 4.17 -36.75 -14.14
C ASN A 54 4.24 -35.56 -13.20
N VAL A 55 3.69 -34.43 -13.64
CA VAL A 55 3.55 -33.23 -12.79
C VAL A 55 2.26 -33.38 -12.00
N GLU A 56 2.29 -34.27 -11.01
CA GLU A 56 1.34 -34.22 -9.92
C GLU A 56 1.73 -33.01 -9.07
N ALA A 57 0.92 -31.95 -9.14
CA ALA A 57 1.00 -30.78 -8.29
C ALA A 57 0.75 -31.17 -6.82
N SER A 58 1.75 -31.76 -6.18
CA SER A 58 1.76 -32.13 -4.77
C SER A 58 2.44 -31.03 -3.95
N ILE A 59 1.87 -29.82 -3.96
CA ILE A 59 2.21 -28.77 -2.98
C ILE A 59 0.91 -28.08 -2.59
N LEU A 60 0.16 -28.73 -1.71
CA LEU A 60 -0.75 -28.12 -0.73
C LEU A 60 -1.15 -29.24 0.23
N GLY A 61 -0.16 -29.67 1.02
CA GLY A 61 -0.25 -30.72 2.02
C GLY A 61 -1.08 -30.35 3.24
N ASN A 62 -2.29 -29.83 3.07
CA ASN A 62 -3.29 -29.81 4.13
C ASN A 62 -4.67 -30.07 3.53
N LYS A 63 -5.27 -31.21 3.90
CA LYS A 63 -6.70 -31.45 3.75
C LYS A 63 -7.43 -30.48 4.68
N VAL A 64 -7.70 -29.27 4.21
CA VAL A 64 -8.59 -28.34 4.89
C VAL A 64 -10.00 -28.90 4.76
N THR A 65 -10.47 -29.55 5.81
CA THR A 65 -11.87 -29.96 5.95
C THR A 65 -12.73 -28.69 5.92
N SER A 66 -13.87 -28.73 5.22
CA SER A 66 -14.75 -27.58 4.93
C SER A 66 -15.17 -26.74 6.15
N GLN A 67 -15.02 -27.29 7.36
CA GLN A 67 -15.33 -26.64 8.63
C GLN A 67 -14.31 -25.55 9.03
N ASP A 68 -13.06 -25.61 8.55
CA ASP A 68 -12.03 -24.59 8.82
C ASP A 68 -12.12 -23.37 7.89
N LEU A 69 -12.74 -23.53 6.71
CA LEU A 69 -12.94 -22.43 5.76
C LEU A 69 -14.02 -21.45 6.27
N GLN A 70 -15.08 -21.95 6.92
CA GLN A 70 -16.12 -21.11 7.52
C GLN A 70 -15.59 -20.24 8.67
N LYS A 71 -14.79 -20.83 9.58
CA LYS A 71 -14.17 -20.06 10.67
C LYS A 71 -13.21 -18.97 10.18
N LYS A 72 -12.48 -19.23 9.09
CA LYS A 72 -11.61 -18.21 8.47
C LYS A 72 -12.41 -17.13 7.74
N GLN A 73 -13.53 -17.48 7.11
CA GLN A 73 -14.45 -16.48 6.54
C GLN A 73 -15.03 -15.58 7.63
N GLU A 74 -15.50 -16.11 8.76
CA GLU A 74 -16.00 -15.30 9.88
C GLU A 74 -14.93 -14.36 10.47
N GLN A 75 -13.67 -14.79 10.54
CA GLN A 75 -12.58 -13.92 11.00
C GLN A 75 -12.23 -12.83 9.98
N LEU A 76 -12.26 -13.14 8.68
CA LEU A 76 -12.04 -12.15 7.63
C LEU A 76 -13.20 -11.15 7.56
N GLU A 77 -14.44 -11.60 7.77
CA GLU A 77 -15.63 -10.76 7.84
C GLU A 77 -15.62 -9.87 9.09
N GLN A 78 -15.05 -10.33 10.20
CA GLN A 78 -14.79 -9.50 11.40
C GLN A 78 -13.65 -8.50 11.21
N ILE A 79 -12.65 -8.79 10.39
CA ILE A 79 -11.59 -7.83 10.00
C ILE A 79 -12.16 -6.83 8.96
N GLU A 80 -13.08 -7.27 8.11
CA GLU A 80 -13.83 -6.47 7.15
C GLU A 80 -14.93 -5.63 7.80
N ALA A 81 -15.29 -5.92 9.06
CA ALA A 81 -16.22 -5.17 9.89
C ALA A 81 -15.69 -3.77 10.27
N PHE A 82 -15.46 -2.93 9.27
CA PHE A 82 -16.39 -1.86 8.86
C PHE A 82 -16.79 -0.79 9.90
N ASN A 83 -16.34 -0.86 11.15
CA ASN A 83 -16.70 0.11 12.17
C ASN A 83 -15.49 0.94 12.60
N PHE A 84 -14.35 0.33 12.92
CA PHE A 84 -13.16 1.07 13.35
C PHE A 84 -12.52 1.88 12.21
N PHE A 85 -12.22 1.24 11.08
CA PHE A 85 -11.66 1.92 9.90
C PHE A 85 -12.66 2.91 9.28
N SER A 86 -13.95 2.59 9.29
CA SER A 86 -15.00 3.50 8.81
C SER A 86 -15.16 4.71 9.72
N GLN A 87 -15.08 4.55 11.03
CA GLN A 87 -15.15 5.66 12.00
C GLN A 87 -13.94 6.58 11.86
N ILE A 88 -12.73 6.02 11.72
CA ILE A 88 -11.51 6.80 11.45
C ILE A 88 -11.63 7.51 10.09
N GLY A 89 -12.08 6.81 9.06
CA GLY A 89 -12.28 7.37 7.72
C GLY A 89 -13.31 8.50 7.70
N LYS A 90 -14.43 8.35 8.43
CA LYS A 90 -15.46 9.40 8.58
C LYS A 90 -14.91 10.63 9.28
N GLN A 91 -14.17 10.45 10.37
CA GLN A 91 -13.57 11.56 11.11
C GLN A 91 -12.52 12.30 10.24
N PHE A 92 -11.68 11.54 9.53
CA PHE A 92 -10.70 12.08 8.60
C PHE A 92 -11.35 12.83 7.43
N ALA A 93 -12.38 12.25 6.81
CA ALA A 93 -13.12 12.88 5.72
C ALA A 93 -13.82 14.16 6.19
N SER A 94 -14.33 14.19 7.42
CA SER A 94 -14.95 15.39 8.01
C SER A 94 -13.94 16.51 8.21
N ILE A 95 -12.72 16.21 8.65
CA ILE A 95 -11.67 17.22 8.82
C ILE A 95 -11.26 17.79 7.46
N ILE A 96 -11.10 16.93 6.45
CA ILE A 96 -10.75 17.35 5.09
C ILE A 96 -11.86 18.20 4.48
N SER A 97 -13.12 17.78 4.59
CA SER A 97 -14.24 18.51 3.99
C SER A 97 -14.40 19.90 4.62
N SER A 98 -14.32 19.99 5.94
CA SER A 98 -14.34 21.28 6.65
C SER A 98 -13.19 22.19 6.22
N GLY A 99 -11.97 21.66 6.17
CA GLY A 99 -10.79 22.44 5.75
C GLY A 99 -10.91 22.95 4.31
N VAL A 100 -11.38 22.12 3.39
CA VAL A 100 -11.56 22.49 1.98
C VAL A 100 -12.69 23.52 1.84
N SER A 101 -13.82 23.34 2.52
CA SER A 101 -14.92 24.33 2.50
C SER A 101 -14.50 25.70 3.03
N GLU A 102 -13.69 25.74 4.08
CA GLU A 102 -13.22 26.98 4.68
C GLU A 102 -12.19 27.71 3.79
N LEU A 103 -11.32 26.95 3.11
CA LEU A 103 -10.44 27.48 2.08
C LEU A 103 -11.21 28.06 0.90
N LEU A 104 -12.19 27.32 0.36
CA LEU A 104 -13.02 27.78 -0.75
C LEU A 104 -13.80 29.04 -0.38
N ASN A 105 -14.37 29.10 0.83
CA ASN A 105 -15.06 30.29 1.32
C ASN A 105 -14.12 31.49 1.48
N THR A 106 -12.89 31.27 1.94
CA THR A 106 -11.89 32.34 2.09
C THR A 106 -11.47 32.89 0.73
N VAL A 107 -11.23 32.01 -0.24
CA VAL A 107 -10.89 32.38 -1.62
C VAL A 107 -12.06 33.12 -2.27
N ALA A 108 -13.28 32.60 -2.17
CA ALA A 108 -14.47 33.23 -2.71
C ALA A 108 -14.70 34.63 -2.10
N ARG A 109 -14.51 34.78 -0.79
CA ARG A 109 -14.61 36.06 -0.10
C ARG A 109 -13.54 37.05 -0.56
N TRP A 110 -12.31 36.57 -0.78
CA TRP A 110 -11.22 37.40 -1.32
C TRP A 110 -11.49 37.88 -2.75
N VAL A 111 -12.01 37.00 -3.61
CA VAL A 111 -12.38 37.35 -4.99
C VAL A 111 -13.46 38.43 -5.00
N ASN A 112 -14.48 38.30 -4.16
CA ASN A 112 -15.59 39.25 -4.07
C ASN A 112 -15.22 40.59 -3.38
N VAL A 113 -14.03 40.69 -2.77
CA VAL A 113 -13.49 41.94 -2.22
C VAL A 113 -12.58 42.65 -3.23
N ILE A 114 -12.01 41.90 -4.18
CA ILE A 114 -11.08 42.42 -5.20
C ILE A 114 -11.81 42.86 -6.48
N PHE A 115 -12.92 42.21 -6.82
CA PHE A 115 -13.80 42.55 -7.94
C PHE A 115 -15.07 43.26 -7.43
#